data_AF-A0A7X9KLS8-F1
#
_entry.id   AF-A0A7X9KLS8-F1
#
_cell.length_a   1.000
_cell.length_b   1.000
_cell.length_c   1.000
_cell.angle_alpha   90.00
_cell.angle_beta   90.00
_cell.angle_gamma   90.00
#
_symmetry.space_group_name_H-M   'P 1'
#
loop_
_entity.id
_entity.type
_entity.pdbx_description
1 polymer ?
#
loop_
_entity_poly.entity_id
_entity_poly.type
_entity_poly.pdbx_seq_one_letter_code
_entity_poly.pdbx_strand_id
1 'polypeptide(L)'
;MRALGIDLAAEAKSTGAVMVEPVGHRRWRAAELNGTLHDDRLVLAAQRADVIGVDSPLGWPAAFLSAVTAHHALQPWPAPTERATLTHRETDRAVRALGVGTPLSVSADKLGSVAMR
;
A
#
# COMPACT_ATOMS: atom_id res chain seq x y z
N MET A 1 22.54 11.92 5.26
CA MET A 1 21.29 11.38 4.71
C MET A 1 20.83 10.25 5.58
N ARG A 2 19.70 10.40 6.26
CA ARG A 2 19.04 9.38 7.06
C ARG A 2 17.81 8.89 6.29
N ALA A 3 17.61 7.58 6.22
CA ALA A 3 16.50 6.95 5.51
C ALA A 3 15.63 6.16 6.47
N LEU A 4 14.31 6.25 6.31
CA LEU A 4 13.34 5.44 7.03
C LEU A 4 12.73 4.42 6.07
N GLY A 5 12.85 3.13 6.37
CA GLY A 5 12.12 2.06 5.69
C GLY A 5 10.92 1.62 6.53
N ILE A 6 9.73 1.54 5.94
CA ILE A 6 8.50 1.10 6.58
C ILE A 6 7.92 -0.06 5.78
N ASP A 7 7.65 -1.18 6.45
CA ASP A 7 6.81 -2.27 5.94
C ASP A 7 5.45 -2.14 6.63
N LEU A 8 4.49 -1.54 5.93
CA LEU A 8 3.23 -1.10 6.50
C LEU A 8 2.19 -2.23 6.44
N ALA A 9 1.73 -2.64 7.62
CA ALA A 9 0.67 -3.63 7.74
C ALA A 9 -0.69 -2.97 8.01
N ALA A 10 -1.78 -3.72 7.78
CA ALA A 10 -3.13 -3.28 8.13
C ALA A 10 -3.30 -3.03 9.65
N GLU A 11 -2.56 -3.77 10.47
CA GLU A 11 -2.55 -3.64 11.93
C GLU A 11 -1.24 -3.00 12.39
N ALA A 12 -1.32 -1.94 13.20
CA ALA A 12 -0.16 -1.19 13.69
C ALA A 12 0.88 -2.07 14.44
N LYS A 13 0.42 -3.14 15.11
CA LYS A 13 1.30 -4.09 15.82
C LYS A 13 2.13 -4.97 14.89
N SER A 14 1.73 -5.08 13.62
CA SER A 14 2.40 -5.87 12.60
C SER A 14 3.22 -5.02 11.64
N THR A 15 3.20 -3.69 11.81
CA THR A 15 4.02 -2.77 11.01
C THR A 15 5.46 -2.81 11.52
N GLY A 16 6.41 -2.89 10.59
CA GLY A 16 7.84 -2.80 10.87
C GLY A 16 8.41 -1.47 10.37
N ALA A 17 9.36 -0.89 11.08
CA ALA A 17 10.10 0.28 10.60
C ALA A 17 11.55 0.29 11.08
N VAL A 18 12.45 0.71 10.19
CA VAL A 18 13.90 0.77 10.44
C VAL A 18 14.42 2.15 10.03
N MET A 19 15.07 2.82 10.98
CA MET A 19 15.84 4.02 10.69
C MET A 19 17.27 3.66 10.33
N VAL A 20 17.75 4.14 9.18
CA VAL A 20 19.09 3.90 8.67
C VAL A 20 19.85 5.23 8.59
N GLU A 21 20.99 5.33 9.27
CA GLU A 21 21.78 6.57 9.34
C GLU A 21 23.29 6.32 9.17
N PRO A 22 24.04 7.28 8.60
CA PRO A 22 25.47 7.13 8.39
C PRO A 22 26.21 7.27 9.72
N VAL A 23 27.17 6.39 9.96
CA VAL A 23 28.05 6.42 11.15
C VAL A 23 29.54 6.54 10.78
N GLY A 24 29.82 6.80 9.51
CA GLY A 24 31.17 7.02 8.98
C GLY A 24 31.23 6.76 7.47
N HIS A 25 32.43 6.86 6.91
CA HIS A 25 32.64 6.63 5.49
C HIS A 25 32.19 5.21 5.09
N ARG A 26 31.17 5.13 4.22
CA ARG A 26 30.56 3.87 3.75
C ARG A 26 30.04 2.94 4.87
N ARG A 27 29.70 3.49 6.05
CA ARG A 27 29.15 2.72 7.17
C ARG A 27 27.82 3.31 7.61
N TRP A 28 26.87 2.43 7.86
CA TRP A 28 25.51 2.77 8.23
C TRP A 28 25.09 1.98 9.46
N ARG A 29 24.25 2.60 10.30
CA ARG A 29 23.57 1.95 11.42
C ARG A 29 22.11 1.83 11.08
N ALA A 30 21.56 0.64 11.29
CA ALA A 30 20.13 0.38 11.27
C ALA A 30 19.63 0.29 12.71
N ALA A 31 18.52 0.98 13.01
CA ALA A 31 17.85 0.92 14.29
C ALA A 31 16.35 0.67 14.06
N GLU A 32 15.86 -0.46 14.56
CA GLU A 32 14.44 -0.78 14.54
C GLU A 32 13.66 0.15 15.48
N LEU A 33 12.46 0.55 15.05
CA LEU A 33 11.54 1.29 15.91
C LEU A 33 10.74 0.28 16.74
N ASN A 34 11.03 0.23 18.04
CA ASN A 34 10.39 -0.71 18.96
C ASN A 34 8.94 -0.33 19.33
N GLY A 35 8.17 -1.37 19.67
CA GLY A 35 6.78 -1.27 20.12
C GLY A 35 5.77 -1.18 18.96
N THR A 36 4.49 -1.00 19.29
CA THR A 36 3.45 -0.81 18.28
C THR A 36 3.66 0.49 17.50
N LEU A 37 3.57 0.41 16.16
CA LEU A 37 3.83 1.51 15.24
C LEU A 37 2.53 2.04 14.65
N HIS A 38 1.82 2.84 15.43
CA HIS A 38 0.68 3.62 14.94
C HIS A 38 1.16 4.72 13.98
N ASP A 39 0.25 5.18 13.11
CA ASP A 39 0.51 6.20 12.09
C ASP A 39 1.19 7.44 12.65
N ASP A 40 0.74 7.96 13.80
CA ASP A 40 1.37 9.13 14.44
C ASP A 40 2.85 8.91 14.75
N ARG A 41 3.24 7.71 15.20
CA ARG A 41 4.65 7.38 15.47
C ARG A 41 5.46 7.27 14.18
N LEU A 42 4.86 6.71 13.13
CA LEU A 42 5.49 6.63 11.80
C LEU A 42 5.70 8.03 11.21
N VAL A 43 4.70 8.92 11.33
CA VAL A 43 4.79 10.32 10.91
C VAL A 43 5.88 11.07 11.67
N LEU A 44 5.96 10.90 13.01
CA LEU A 44 7.02 11.50 13.82
C LEU A 44 8.41 10.96 13.45
N ALA A 45 8.53 9.70 13.07
CA ALA A 45 9.79 9.12 12.60
C ALA A 45 10.15 9.64 11.20
N ALA A 46 9.18 9.73 10.30
CA ALA A 46 9.31 10.26 8.96
C ALA A 46 9.82 11.71 8.96
N GLN A 47 9.34 12.55 9.87
CA GLN A 47 9.83 13.93 10.07
C GLN A 47 11.33 14.01 10.41
N ARG A 48 11.95 12.92 10.87
CA ARG A 48 13.37 12.85 11.23
C ARG A 48 14.24 12.25 10.12
N ALA A 49 13.66 11.80 9.02
CA ALA A 49 14.35 11.18 7.89
C ALA A 49 14.41 12.13 6.70
N ASP A 50 15.49 12.03 5.92
CA ASP A 50 15.64 12.78 4.67
C ASP A 50 14.92 12.09 3.50
N VAL A 51 14.82 10.76 3.57
CA VAL A 51 14.16 9.91 2.56
C VAL A 51 13.34 8.84 3.28
N ILE A 52 12.15 8.55 2.75
CA ILE A 52 11.25 7.55 3.32
C ILE A 52 10.89 6.56 2.22
N GLY A 53 11.11 5.27 2.49
CA GLY A 53 10.58 4.17 1.70
C GLY A 53 9.41 3.54 2.45
N VAL A 54 8.26 3.39 1.79
CA VAL A 54 7.08 2.73 2.34
C VAL A 54 6.71 1.57 1.44
N ASP A 55 6.76 0.36 1.97
CA ASP A 55 6.15 -0.80 1.35
C ASP A 55 4.69 -0.89 1.82
N SER A 56 3.78 -0.56 0.92
CA SER A 56 2.35 -0.65 1.16
C SER A 56 1.58 -0.64 -0.15
N PRO A 57 0.49 -1.41 -0.27
CA PRO A 57 -0.45 -1.24 -1.37
C PRO A 57 -1.25 0.06 -1.20
N LEU A 58 -0.65 1.19 -1.57
CA LEU A 58 -1.32 2.50 -1.50
C LEU A 58 -2.40 2.63 -2.57
N GLY A 59 -3.59 3.05 -2.14
CA GLY A 59 -4.71 3.47 -2.98
C GLY A 59 -5.58 2.34 -3.53
N TRP A 60 -6.82 2.69 -3.86
CA TRP A 60 -7.73 1.82 -4.62
C TRP A 60 -7.70 2.13 -6.11
N PRO A 61 -8.05 1.17 -6.99
CA PRO A 61 -8.20 1.45 -8.41
C PRO A 61 -9.26 2.54 -8.66
N ALA A 62 -9.00 3.45 -9.59
CA ALA A 62 -9.95 4.53 -9.91
C ALA A 62 -11.31 4.00 -10.37
N ALA A 63 -11.33 2.89 -11.12
CA ALA A 63 -12.55 2.23 -11.55
C ALA A 63 -13.36 1.67 -10.37
N PHE A 64 -12.70 1.16 -9.32
CA PHE A 64 -13.37 0.72 -8.09
C PHE A 64 -14.07 1.89 -7.40
N LEU A 65 -13.37 3.03 -7.25
CA LEU A 65 -13.96 4.23 -6.66
C LEU A 65 -15.17 4.70 -7.47
N SER A 66 -15.04 4.79 -8.80
CA SER A 66 -16.16 5.18 -9.67
C SER A 66 -17.38 4.27 -9.51
N ALA A 67 -17.16 2.94 -9.44
CA ALA A 67 -18.24 1.97 -9.29
C ALA A 67 -18.95 2.08 -7.93
N VAL A 68 -18.19 2.17 -6.84
CA VAL A 68 -18.76 2.33 -5.49
C VAL A 68 -19.49 3.67 -5.35
N THR A 69 -18.95 4.75 -5.92
CA THR A 69 -19.61 6.07 -5.94
C THR A 69 -20.90 6.05 -6.74
N ALA A 70 -20.92 5.42 -7.92
CA ALA A 70 -22.15 5.27 -8.72
C ALA A 70 -23.20 4.45 -7.96
N HIS A 71 -22.80 3.31 -7.39
CA HIS A 71 -23.69 2.46 -6.59
C HIS A 71 -24.28 3.23 -5.39
N HIS A 72 -23.45 3.98 -4.66
CA HIS A 72 -23.90 4.84 -3.56
C HIS A 72 -24.92 5.89 -4.01
N ALA A 73 -24.78 6.42 -5.23
CA ALA A 73 -25.69 7.39 -5.83
C ALA A 73 -26.90 6.75 -6.55
N LEU A 74 -27.13 5.45 -6.36
CA LEU A 74 -28.18 4.66 -7.04
C LEU A 74 -28.12 4.76 -8.58
N GLN A 75 -26.94 5.05 -9.12
CA GLN A 75 -26.69 5.05 -10.55
C GLN A 75 -26.35 3.63 -11.01
N PRO A 76 -26.54 3.33 -12.32
CA PRO A 76 -26.12 2.05 -12.87
C PRO A 76 -24.66 1.75 -12.56
N TRP A 77 -24.37 0.48 -12.25
CA TRP A 77 -22.99 0.04 -12.06
C TRP A 77 -22.21 0.27 -13.38
N PRO A 78 -21.09 1.00 -13.35
CA PRO A 78 -20.28 1.18 -14.54
C PRO A 78 -19.70 -0.19 -14.92
N ALA A 79 -20.22 -0.78 -16.00
CA ALA A 79 -19.81 -2.11 -16.44
C ALA A 79 -18.29 -2.11 -16.68
N PRO A 80 -17.49 -2.80 -15.84
CA PRO A 80 -16.08 -2.94 -16.12
C PRO A 80 -15.95 -3.99 -17.21
N THR A 81 -15.18 -3.71 -18.25
CA THR A 81 -14.84 -4.71 -19.27
C THR A 81 -14.13 -5.92 -18.64
N GLU A 82 -13.37 -5.68 -17.56
CA GLU A 82 -12.60 -6.70 -16.84
C GLU A 82 -12.61 -6.47 -15.33
N ARG A 83 -12.92 -7.50 -14.53
CA ARG A 83 -12.93 -7.43 -13.06
C ARG A 83 -11.58 -7.05 -12.45
N ALA A 84 -10.48 -7.35 -13.14
CA ALA A 84 -9.14 -6.99 -12.70
C ALA A 84 -8.97 -5.47 -12.51
N THR A 85 -9.66 -4.65 -13.31
CA THR A 85 -9.61 -3.17 -13.23
C THR A 85 -10.23 -2.60 -11.95
N LEU A 86 -11.12 -3.36 -11.31
CA LEU A 86 -11.73 -2.99 -10.03
C LEU A 86 -10.93 -3.51 -8.83
N THR A 87 -10.17 -4.59 -9.01
CA THR A 87 -9.55 -5.34 -7.89
C THR A 87 -8.06 -5.04 -7.71
N HIS A 88 -7.36 -4.75 -8.80
CA HIS A 88 -5.91 -4.58 -8.81
C HIS A 88 -5.52 -3.18 -9.29
N ARG A 89 -4.47 -2.59 -8.71
CA ARG A 89 -3.92 -1.33 -9.20
C ARG A 89 -3.22 -1.53 -10.54
N GLU A 90 -2.92 -0.45 -11.24
CA GLU A 90 -2.21 -0.54 -12.52
C GLU A 90 -0.81 -1.17 -12.37
N THR A 91 -0.10 -0.85 -11.28
CA THR A 91 1.17 -1.49 -10.94
C THR A 91 1.01 -2.99 -10.72
N ASP A 92 -0.08 -3.42 -10.09
CA ASP A 92 -0.32 -4.84 -9.82
C ASP A 92 -0.61 -5.61 -11.13
N ARG A 93 -1.35 -4.99 -12.06
CA ARG A 93 -1.56 -5.51 -13.41
C ARG A 93 -0.25 -5.59 -14.19
N ALA A 94 0.61 -4.58 -14.09
CA ALA A 94 1.93 -4.58 -14.72
C ALA A 94 2.84 -5.69 -14.17
N VAL A 95 2.90 -5.87 -12.84
CA VAL A 95 3.65 -6.97 -12.18
C VAL A 95 3.19 -8.34 -12.70
N ARG A 96 1.87 -8.52 -12.84
CA ARG A 96 1.29 -9.74 -13.42
C ARG A 96 1.68 -9.93 -14.89
N ALA A 97 1.59 -8.88 -15.69
CA ALA A 97 1.92 -8.91 -17.13
C ALA A 97 3.41 -9.21 -17.36
N LEU A 98 4.29 -8.74 -16.47
CA LEU A 98 5.73 -9.02 -16.50
C LEU A 98 6.09 -10.43 -16.00
N GLY A 99 5.13 -11.20 -15.49
CA GLY A 99 5.36 -12.55 -14.96
C GLY A 99 6.16 -12.58 -13.64
N VAL A 100 6.27 -11.44 -12.94
CA VAL A 100 7.05 -11.32 -11.71
C VAL A 100 6.31 -11.91 -10.51
N GLY A 101 4.98 -11.97 -10.58
CA GLY A 101 4.15 -12.59 -9.55
C GLY A 101 2.66 -12.35 -9.75
N THR A 102 1.87 -12.79 -8.77
CA THR A 102 0.43 -12.54 -8.70
C THR A 102 0.14 -11.68 -7.46
N PRO A 103 0.07 -10.35 -7.62
CA PRO A 103 -0.33 -9.47 -6.53
C PRO A 103 -1.73 -9.81 -6.02
N LEU A 104 -1.95 -9.53 -4.73
CA LEU A 104 -3.26 -9.63 -4.12
C LEU A 104 -4.14 -8.45 -4.56
N SER A 105 -5.46 -8.66 -4.54
CA SER A 105 -6.43 -7.59 -4.74
C SER A 105 -6.38 -6.60 -3.59
N VAL A 106 -6.43 -5.31 -3.89
CA VAL A 106 -6.34 -4.23 -2.88
C VAL A 106 -7.70 -3.72 -2.43
N SER A 107 -8.76 -3.97 -3.22
CA SER A 107 -10.10 -3.41 -2.97
C SER A 107 -11.12 -4.44 -2.52
N ALA A 108 -10.94 -5.72 -2.88
CA ALA A 108 -11.90 -6.76 -2.56
C ALA A 108 -11.28 -8.16 -2.59
N ASP A 109 -11.68 -9.00 -1.63
CA ASP A 109 -11.40 -10.42 -1.65
C ASP A 109 -12.35 -11.18 -2.61
N LYS A 110 -12.45 -12.50 -2.43
CA LYS A 110 -13.33 -13.35 -3.27
C LYS A 110 -14.81 -13.01 -3.10
N LEU A 111 -15.27 -12.67 -1.90
CA LEU A 111 -16.68 -12.33 -1.65
C LEU A 111 -16.99 -10.92 -2.14
N GLY A 112 -16.09 -9.96 -1.87
CA GLY A 112 -16.24 -8.60 -2.40
C GLY A 112 -16.27 -8.57 -3.94
N SER A 113 -15.55 -9.48 -4.60
CA SER A 113 -15.62 -9.64 -6.07
C SER A 113 -16.99 -10.07 -6.59
N VAL A 114 -17.82 -10.74 -5.77
CA VAL A 114 -19.20 -11.13 -6.14
C VAL A 114 -20.14 -9.92 -6.07
N ALA A 115 -19.87 -8.97 -5.16
CA ALA A 115 -20.64 -7.73 -5.04
C ALA A 115 -20.39 -6.74 -6.20
N MET A 116 -19.37 -6.99 -7.04
CA MET A 116 -19.05 -6.18 -8.21
C MET A 116 -19.85 -6.62 -9.45
N ARG A 117 -21.18 -6.60 -9.36
CA ARG A 117 -22.11 -6.91 -10.45
C ARG A 117 -23.45 -6.21 -10.25
#